data_AF-A0A0D5ZGZ3-F1
#
_entry.id   AF-A0A0D5ZGZ3-F1
#
_cell.length_a   1.000
_cell.length_b   1.000
_cell.length_c   1.000
_cell.angle_alpha   90.00
_cell.angle_beta   90.00
_cell.angle_gamma   90.00
#
_symmetry.space_group_name_H-M   'P 1'
#
loop_
_entity.id
_entity.type
_entity.pdbx_description
1 polymer ?
#
loop_
_entity_poly.entity_id
_entity_poly.type
_entity_poly.pdbx_seq_one_letter_code
_entity_poly.pdbx_strand_id
1 'polypeptide(L)'
;MFGKILLFLLRTRFTAPFLILIAVFITYDTFISLTVSGTSSQFSFLLVFSFFLFLMNMLIFFGTFGGSKSDRDFLFALPLPRKELVLSMYITRFLSIGIIFVFVIGYIVPGISGTLSDKILIIFNIVLGSLLLTAVATAATTLSVSRKAVLALAFTLWGALAIPYIGFPYSYLSALSGHLLYGTVLMVAVSIPMNFFALRRVYDVELGTAKNTLTSSAEMKGKSTRFGSSPSRSILKYYFTNINISGRTNMGGNVTVTSRGFKLRNGMLFTTMLAVVYFVIASRSVPSGGLPVNMVIFLATGYLGVFAPLILSMGVISFERAWLSFVAVPTSFYMRNVLISKQFQVFALLSPFTAASIVMHFYGLQGAFNSAVVSGILAPASVSIFLYLSTKVTVVQIKDTEMMPARYSIRQMLQIMPTLLLFVLAYLSALLLEVAIASSAIVLAISALLMFNRKMWEKSASKLTERGFV
;
A
#
# COMPACT_ATOMS: atom_id res chain seq x y z
N MET A 1 -11.29 33.72 -5.38
CA MET A 1 -11.00 33.03 -6.67
C MET A 1 -10.98 31.51 -6.51
N PHE A 2 -11.09 31.02 -5.28
CA PHE A 2 -11.08 29.64 -4.84
C PHE A 2 -11.80 28.64 -5.77
N GLY A 3 -13.08 28.84 -6.08
CA GLY A 3 -13.83 27.91 -6.92
C GLY A 3 -13.24 27.70 -8.32
N LYS A 4 -12.67 28.76 -8.92
CA LYS A 4 -11.98 28.67 -10.22
C LYS A 4 -10.66 27.89 -10.11
N ILE A 5 -9.90 28.10 -9.03
CA ILE A 5 -8.64 27.39 -8.75
C ILE A 5 -8.93 25.91 -8.50
N LEU A 6 -9.94 25.61 -7.68
CA LEU A 6 -10.36 24.24 -7.40
C LEU A 6 -10.82 23.54 -8.68
N LEU A 7 -11.69 24.16 -9.48
CA LEU A 7 -12.15 23.58 -10.75
C LEU A 7 -10.99 23.32 -11.72
N PHE A 8 -10.03 24.26 -11.80
CA PHE A 8 -8.82 24.09 -12.60
C PHE A 8 -8.00 22.89 -12.12
N LEU A 9 -7.75 22.77 -10.81
CA LEU A 9 -7.04 21.64 -10.22
C LEU A 9 -7.77 20.31 -10.47
N LEU A 10 -9.10 20.28 -10.32
CA LEU A 10 -9.87 19.07 -10.57
C LEU A 10 -9.78 18.61 -12.02
N ARG A 11 -9.92 19.53 -12.99
CA ARG A 11 -9.83 19.21 -14.43
C ARG A 11 -8.43 18.84 -14.89
N THR A 12 -7.40 19.45 -14.31
CA THR A 12 -6.01 19.18 -14.69
C THR A 12 -5.48 17.89 -14.06
N ARG A 13 -5.98 17.52 -12.88
CA ARG A 13 -5.49 16.34 -12.14
C ARG A 13 -6.34 15.10 -12.34
N PHE A 14 -7.66 15.21 -12.47
CA PHE A 14 -8.54 14.06 -12.66
C PHE A 14 -9.07 13.99 -14.08
N THR A 15 -9.05 12.79 -14.65
CA THR A 15 -9.80 12.52 -15.88
C THR A 15 -11.30 12.52 -15.58
N ALA A 16 -12.14 13.08 -16.47
CA ALA A 16 -13.59 13.08 -16.28
C ALA A 16 -14.19 11.68 -16.01
N PRO A 17 -13.76 10.60 -16.71
CA PRO A 17 -14.21 9.24 -16.39
C PRO A 17 -13.90 8.80 -14.96
N PHE A 18 -12.79 9.25 -14.37
CA PHE A 18 -12.43 8.90 -12.99
C PHE A 18 -13.33 9.61 -11.97
N LEU A 19 -13.68 10.88 -12.20
CA LEU A 19 -14.63 11.59 -11.33
C LEU A 19 -16.03 10.99 -11.40
N ILE A 20 -16.50 10.61 -12.60
CA ILE A 20 -17.77 9.90 -12.78
C ILE A 20 -17.74 8.57 -12.02
N LEU A 21 -16.65 7.82 -12.12
CA LEU A 21 -16.48 6.56 -11.42
C LEU A 21 -16.57 6.75 -9.89
N ILE A 22 -15.89 7.75 -9.32
CA ILE A 22 -16.01 8.08 -7.89
C ILE A 22 -17.46 8.35 -7.53
N ALA A 23 -18.16 9.18 -8.32
CA ALA A 23 -19.57 9.50 -8.06
C ALA A 23 -20.45 8.24 -8.10
N VAL A 24 -20.27 7.37 -9.10
CA VAL A 24 -20.99 6.09 -9.20
C VAL A 24 -20.71 5.21 -7.99
N PHE A 25 -19.46 5.08 -7.55
CA PHE A 25 -19.11 4.30 -6.36
C PHE A 25 -19.75 4.85 -5.10
N ILE A 26 -19.72 6.17 -4.88
CA ILE A 26 -20.37 6.79 -3.69
C ILE A 26 -21.88 6.56 -3.71
N THR A 27 -22.52 6.76 -4.87
CA THR A 27 -23.96 6.54 -5.02
C THR A 27 -24.32 5.08 -4.78
N TYR A 28 -23.56 4.14 -5.35
CA TYR A 28 -23.75 2.71 -5.15
C TYR A 28 -23.54 2.28 -3.71
N ASP A 29 -22.47 2.78 -3.06
CA ASP A 29 -22.14 2.47 -1.67
C ASP A 29 -23.21 3.01 -0.71
N THR A 30 -23.72 4.22 -0.98
CA THR A 30 -24.86 4.80 -0.25
C THR A 30 -26.14 3.99 -0.49
N PHE A 31 -26.39 3.54 -1.72
CA PHE A 31 -27.55 2.71 -2.04
C PHE A 31 -27.50 1.36 -1.29
N ILE A 32 -26.36 0.65 -1.31
CA ILE A 32 -26.16 -0.58 -0.53
C ILE A 32 -26.35 -0.30 0.95
N SER A 33 -25.77 0.79 1.46
CA SER A 33 -25.88 1.20 2.86
C SER A 33 -27.33 1.33 3.34
N LEU A 34 -28.24 1.69 2.44
CA LEU A 34 -29.65 1.93 2.76
C LEU A 34 -30.54 0.72 2.49
N THR A 35 -30.15 -0.17 1.57
CA THR A 35 -31.01 -1.24 1.05
C THR A 35 -30.67 -2.63 1.60
N VAL A 36 -29.41 -2.88 1.97
CA VAL A 36 -29.02 -4.18 2.53
C VAL A 36 -29.34 -4.22 4.03
N SER A 37 -30.03 -5.27 4.47
CA SER A 37 -30.39 -5.48 5.86
C SER A 37 -29.33 -6.28 6.63
N GLY A 38 -28.82 -5.68 7.70
CA GLY A 38 -28.55 -6.31 9.01
C GLY A 38 -27.62 -7.52 9.10
N THR A 39 -26.79 -7.82 8.10
CA THR A 39 -25.88 -8.98 8.13
C THR A 39 -24.42 -8.53 8.18
N SER A 40 -24.01 -7.84 9.25
CA SER A 40 -22.57 -7.82 9.57
C SER A 40 -22.19 -9.14 10.20
N SER A 41 -21.53 -9.98 9.40
CA SER A 41 -20.67 -10.99 10.01
C SER A 41 -19.53 -10.29 10.75
N GLN A 42 -19.07 -10.84 11.88
CA GLN A 42 -17.83 -10.40 12.55
C GLN A 42 -16.64 -10.34 11.55
N PHE A 43 -16.70 -11.17 10.51
CA PHE A 43 -15.77 -11.17 9.39
C PHE A 43 -15.77 -9.87 8.58
N SER A 44 -16.94 -9.35 8.22
CA SER A 44 -17.06 -8.06 7.50
C SER A 44 -16.43 -6.93 8.29
N PHE A 45 -16.67 -6.89 9.61
CA PHE A 45 -16.05 -5.92 10.52
C PHE A 45 -14.51 -6.03 10.52
N LEU A 46 -13.96 -7.24 10.65
CA LEU A 46 -12.52 -7.45 10.66
C LEU A 46 -11.85 -7.12 9.34
N LEU A 47 -12.49 -7.45 8.21
CA LEU A 47 -11.96 -7.13 6.88
C LEU A 47 -11.87 -5.62 6.70
N VAL A 48 -12.92 -4.88 7.08
CA VAL A 48 -12.95 -3.43 7.09
C VAL A 48 -11.88 -2.86 8.01
N PHE A 49 -11.80 -3.31 9.26
CA PHE A 49 -10.82 -2.86 10.23
C PHE A 49 -9.38 -3.04 9.71
N SER A 50 -9.11 -4.21 9.15
CA SER A 50 -7.81 -4.56 8.56
C SER A 50 -7.50 -3.70 7.32
N PHE A 51 -8.51 -3.41 6.50
CA PHE A 51 -8.40 -2.53 5.35
C PHE A 51 -8.08 -1.08 5.75
N PHE A 52 -8.71 -0.56 6.81
CA PHE A 52 -8.41 0.77 7.35
C PHE A 52 -6.98 0.88 7.87
N LEU A 53 -6.53 -0.11 8.65
CA LEU A 53 -5.13 -0.18 9.10
C LEU A 53 -4.19 -0.28 7.88
N PHE A 54 -4.54 -1.10 6.90
CA PHE A 54 -3.74 -1.32 5.70
C PHE A 54 -3.55 -0.01 4.93
N LEU A 55 -4.64 0.71 4.65
CA LEU A 55 -4.58 1.96 3.93
C LEU A 55 -3.85 3.06 4.73
N MET A 56 -4.04 3.13 6.05
CA MET A 56 -3.31 4.07 6.90
C MET A 56 -1.80 3.87 6.79
N ASN A 57 -1.33 2.63 6.94
CA ASN A 57 0.09 2.30 6.81
C ASN A 57 0.62 2.55 5.40
N MET A 58 -0.11 2.08 4.38
CA MET A 58 0.21 2.33 2.98
C MET A 58 0.41 3.83 2.72
N LEU A 59 -0.47 4.69 3.21
CA LEU A 59 -0.43 6.12 2.95
C LEU A 59 0.56 6.89 3.83
N ILE A 60 0.99 6.36 4.96
CA ILE A 60 2.14 6.91 5.71
C ILE A 60 3.44 6.68 4.93
N PHE A 61 3.65 5.48 4.40
CA PHE A 61 4.84 5.18 3.62
C PHE A 61 4.81 5.86 2.25
N PHE A 62 3.65 5.85 1.61
CA PHE A 62 3.48 6.24 0.22
C PHE A 62 2.79 7.58 -0.02
N GLY A 63 2.35 8.27 1.03
CA GLY A 63 1.80 9.62 0.95
C GLY A 63 2.88 10.63 0.57
N THR A 64 2.68 11.31 -0.56
CA THR A 64 3.62 12.30 -1.11
C THR A 64 3.05 13.71 -1.02
N PHE A 65 3.87 14.74 -1.21
CA PHE A 65 3.33 16.10 -1.28
C PHE A 65 2.34 16.19 -2.44
N GLY A 66 1.17 16.80 -2.19
CA GLY A 66 0.05 16.87 -3.12
C GLY A 66 0.25 17.84 -4.29
N GLY A 67 1.47 18.31 -4.54
CA GLY A 67 1.82 19.17 -5.66
C GLY A 67 2.72 18.42 -6.64
N SER A 68 2.32 18.39 -7.90
CA SER A 68 3.11 17.91 -9.02
C SER A 68 4.25 18.89 -9.35
N LYS A 69 5.26 18.44 -10.10
CA LYS A 69 6.32 19.34 -10.63
C LYS A 69 5.73 20.54 -11.36
N SER A 70 4.72 20.30 -12.19
CA SER A 70 3.97 21.34 -12.90
C SER A 70 3.28 22.34 -11.95
N ASP A 71 2.85 21.93 -10.76
CA ASP A 71 2.25 22.87 -9.80
C ASP A 71 3.32 23.80 -9.21
N ARG A 72 4.53 23.28 -8.96
CA ARG A 72 5.69 24.08 -8.55
C ARG A 72 6.10 25.09 -9.62
N ASP A 73 6.19 24.63 -10.86
CA ASP A 73 6.69 25.43 -11.96
C ASP A 73 5.66 26.47 -12.43
N PHE A 74 4.36 26.18 -12.31
CA PHE A 74 3.28 27.06 -12.80
C PHE A 74 2.40 27.64 -11.68
N LEU A 75 1.79 26.81 -10.81
CA LEU A 75 0.79 27.30 -9.85
C LEU A 75 1.39 28.14 -8.71
N PHE A 76 2.57 27.78 -8.23
CA PHE A 76 3.25 28.53 -7.18
C PHE A 76 3.96 29.80 -7.71
N ALA A 77 4.13 29.92 -9.03
CA ALA A 77 4.66 31.12 -9.68
C ALA A 77 3.57 32.16 -10.00
N LEU A 78 2.30 31.75 -10.06
CA LEU A 78 1.18 32.67 -10.31
C LEU A 78 0.89 33.53 -9.07
N PRO A 79 0.47 34.80 -9.25
CA PRO A 79 0.09 35.71 -8.16
C PRO A 79 -1.29 35.36 -7.59
N LEU A 80 -1.44 34.13 -7.08
CA LEU A 80 -2.67 33.63 -6.47
C LEU A 80 -2.61 33.77 -4.94
N PRO A 81 -3.75 34.05 -4.28
CA PRO A 81 -3.80 34.06 -2.82
C PRO A 81 -3.44 32.67 -2.25
N ARG A 82 -2.33 32.58 -1.51
CA ARG A 82 -1.78 31.32 -0.96
C ARG A 82 -2.83 30.49 -0.20
N LYS A 83 -3.69 31.15 0.59
CA LYS A 83 -4.74 30.47 1.38
C LYS A 83 -5.73 29.69 0.49
N GLU A 84 -6.16 30.28 -0.63
CA GLU A 84 -7.09 29.62 -1.56
C GLU A 84 -6.42 28.48 -2.32
N LEU A 85 -5.15 28.64 -2.69
CA LEU A 85 -4.35 27.60 -3.36
C LEU A 85 -4.14 26.38 -2.47
N VAL A 86 -3.70 26.60 -1.22
CA VAL A 86 -3.45 25.56 -0.23
C VAL A 86 -4.72 24.74 0.04
N LEU A 87 -5.84 25.43 0.26
CA LEU A 87 -7.13 24.76 0.52
C LEU A 87 -7.61 23.96 -0.71
N SER A 88 -7.42 24.49 -1.92
CA SER A 88 -7.77 23.78 -3.15
C SER A 88 -6.89 22.54 -3.38
N MET A 89 -5.58 22.64 -3.12
CA MET A 89 -4.65 21.50 -3.19
C MET A 89 -4.98 20.43 -2.14
N TYR A 90 -5.41 20.84 -0.95
CA TYR A 90 -5.82 19.92 0.12
C TYR A 90 -7.09 19.15 -0.24
N ILE A 91 -8.13 19.83 -0.74
CA ILE A 91 -9.37 19.18 -1.20
C ILE A 91 -9.09 18.22 -2.36
N THR A 92 -8.25 18.66 -3.31
CA THR A 92 -7.86 17.82 -4.44
C THR A 92 -7.17 16.54 -3.93
N ARG A 93 -6.33 16.64 -2.90
CA ARG A 93 -5.68 15.48 -2.27
C ARG A 93 -6.66 14.58 -1.52
N PHE A 94 -7.63 15.16 -0.82
CA PHE A 94 -8.69 14.42 -0.15
C PHE A 94 -9.46 13.55 -1.15
N LEU A 95 -9.88 14.12 -2.29
CA LEU A 95 -10.59 13.39 -3.35
C LEU A 95 -9.75 12.30 -4.01
N SER A 96 -8.43 12.41 -3.94
CA SER A 96 -7.53 11.42 -4.53
C SER A 96 -7.24 10.21 -3.65
N ILE A 97 -7.11 10.44 -2.35
CA ILE A 97 -6.56 9.47 -1.40
C ILE A 97 -7.55 9.20 -0.26
N GLY A 98 -8.09 10.26 0.34
CA GLY A 98 -9.04 10.18 1.45
C GLY A 98 -10.35 9.50 1.05
N ILE A 99 -10.85 9.76 -0.17
CA ILE A 99 -12.15 9.24 -0.62
C ILE A 99 -12.25 7.71 -0.60
N ILE A 100 -11.12 6.99 -0.63
CA ILE A 100 -11.09 5.52 -0.61
C ILE A 100 -11.73 4.97 0.68
N PHE A 101 -11.63 5.69 1.81
CA PHE A 101 -12.26 5.28 3.07
C PHE A 101 -13.79 5.40 3.02
N VAL A 102 -14.31 6.32 2.20
CA VAL A 102 -15.74 6.53 2.02
C VAL A 102 -16.37 5.36 1.28
N PHE A 103 -15.63 4.65 0.42
CA PHE A 103 -16.12 3.46 -0.31
C PHE A 103 -16.38 2.22 0.57
N VAL A 104 -16.19 2.33 1.88
CA VAL A 104 -16.43 1.22 2.83
C VAL A 104 -17.72 1.44 3.62
N ILE A 105 -18.41 2.57 3.43
CA ILE A 105 -19.64 2.91 4.16
C ILE A 105 -20.73 1.86 3.90
N GLY A 106 -20.92 1.44 2.66
CA GLY A 106 -21.91 0.44 2.26
C GLY A 106 -21.63 -0.96 2.78
N TYR A 107 -20.40 -1.26 3.22
CA TYR A 107 -20.10 -2.53 3.90
C TYR A 107 -20.32 -2.45 5.41
N ILE A 108 -20.16 -1.27 6.00
CA ILE A 108 -20.21 -1.08 7.45
C ILE A 108 -21.64 -0.81 7.90
N VAL A 109 -22.29 0.21 7.33
CA VAL A 109 -23.55 0.78 7.81
C VAL A 109 -24.73 -0.21 7.80
N PRO A 110 -24.90 -1.10 6.80
CA PRO A 110 -25.92 -2.17 6.86
C PRO A 110 -25.76 -3.10 8.05
N GLY A 111 -24.53 -3.24 8.53
CA GLY A 111 -24.12 -4.15 9.57
C GLY A 111 -24.42 -3.73 10.99
N ILE A 112 -24.74 -2.46 11.22
CA ILE A 112 -24.97 -1.94 12.57
C ILE A 112 -26.45 -2.06 12.94
N SER A 113 -26.72 -2.85 13.97
CA SER A 113 -27.98 -2.81 14.71
C SER A 113 -27.99 -1.55 15.58
N GLY A 114 -28.60 -0.47 15.07
CA GLY A 114 -28.63 0.82 15.77
C GLY A 114 -29.67 1.78 15.23
N THR A 115 -29.86 2.86 15.98
CA THR A 115 -30.75 3.98 15.62
C THR A 115 -30.22 4.73 14.39
N LEU A 116 -31.05 5.55 13.74
CA LEU A 116 -30.61 6.42 12.64
C LEU A 116 -29.43 7.33 13.05
N SER A 117 -29.42 7.78 14.31
CA SER A 117 -28.32 8.54 14.91
C SER A 117 -26.99 7.77 14.91
N ASP A 118 -27.00 6.48 15.24
CA ASP A 118 -25.78 5.66 15.26
C ASP A 118 -25.18 5.52 13.86
N LYS A 119 -26.03 5.33 12.86
CA LYS A 119 -25.62 5.27 11.45
C LYS A 119 -25.00 6.58 10.98
N ILE A 120 -25.61 7.72 11.34
CA ILE A 120 -25.07 9.05 11.01
C ILE A 120 -23.71 9.28 11.68
N LEU A 121 -23.57 8.90 12.96
CA LEU A 121 -22.30 9.03 13.68
C LEU A 121 -21.18 8.20 13.05
N ILE A 122 -21.49 7.00 12.54
CA ILE A 122 -20.50 6.14 11.89
C ILE A 122 -20.06 6.72 10.55
N ILE A 123 -21.01 7.20 9.74
CA ILE A 123 -20.70 7.92 8.49
C ILE A 123 -19.80 9.12 8.79
N PHE A 124 -20.14 9.89 9.83
CA PHE A 124 -19.33 11.02 10.28
C PHE A 124 -17.91 10.60 10.70
N ASN A 125 -17.76 9.49 11.45
CA ASN A 125 -16.44 8.94 11.80
C ASN A 125 -15.64 8.48 10.60
N ILE A 126 -16.26 7.86 9.60
CA ILE A 126 -15.59 7.43 8.37
C ILE A 126 -15.07 8.65 7.60
N VAL A 127 -15.87 9.72 7.51
CA VAL A 127 -15.44 11.00 6.93
C VAL A 127 -14.29 11.61 7.75
N LEU A 128 -14.39 11.66 9.08
CA LEU A 128 -13.28 12.13 9.92
C LEU A 128 -12.01 11.28 9.77
N GLY A 129 -12.16 9.96 9.60
CA GLY A 129 -11.10 9.01 9.30
C GLY A 129 -10.41 9.30 7.98
N SER A 130 -11.19 9.59 6.93
CA SER A 130 -10.67 9.97 5.61
C SER A 130 -9.91 11.31 5.63
N LEU A 131 -10.35 12.26 6.46
CA LEU A 131 -9.66 13.52 6.69
C LEU A 131 -8.36 13.33 7.49
N LEU A 132 -8.41 12.56 8.58
CA LEU A 132 -7.24 12.23 9.39
C LEU A 132 -6.16 11.53 8.55
N LEU A 133 -6.57 10.56 7.74
CA LEU A 133 -5.70 9.86 6.80
C LEU A 133 -5.00 10.84 5.83
N THR A 134 -5.78 11.75 5.24
CA THR A 134 -5.26 12.75 4.31
C THR A 134 -4.25 13.68 5.00
N ALA A 135 -4.54 14.09 6.24
CA ALA A 135 -3.69 14.92 7.05
C ALA A 135 -2.37 14.22 7.42
N VAL A 136 -2.44 12.99 7.93
CA VAL A 136 -1.28 12.16 8.30
C VAL A 136 -0.41 11.88 7.08
N ALA A 137 -1.02 11.50 5.96
CA ALA A 137 -0.30 11.29 4.70
C ALA A 137 0.41 12.56 4.23
N THR A 138 -0.17 13.74 4.47
CA THR A 138 0.43 15.05 4.13
C THR A 138 1.59 15.40 5.06
N ALA A 139 1.45 15.13 6.35
CA ALA A 139 2.51 15.34 7.34
C ALA A 139 3.70 14.39 7.10
N ALA A 140 3.42 13.14 6.73
CA ALA A 140 4.44 12.11 6.51
C ALA A 140 5.36 12.38 5.30
N THR A 141 4.97 13.27 4.38
CA THR A 141 5.67 13.51 3.10
C THR A 141 7.13 13.89 3.25
N THR A 142 7.45 14.71 4.26
CA THR A 142 8.82 15.21 4.52
C THR A 142 9.61 14.34 5.50
N LEU A 143 9.00 13.28 6.02
CA LEU A 143 9.65 12.40 6.98
C LEU A 143 10.57 11.39 6.28
N SER A 144 11.75 11.16 6.87
CA SER A 144 12.61 10.04 6.48
C SER A 144 11.89 8.69 6.65
N VAL A 145 12.30 7.67 5.88
CA VAL A 145 11.69 6.32 5.92
C VAL A 145 11.65 5.75 7.34
N SER A 146 12.68 5.98 8.16
CA SER A 146 12.70 5.53 9.56
C SER A 146 11.62 6.21 10.41
N ARG A 147 11.42 7.53 10.25
CA ARG A 147 10.36 8.27 10.95
C ARG A 147 8.97 7.88 10.45
N LYS A 148 8.82 7.60 9.15
CA LYS A 148 7.59 7.04 8.58
C LYS A 148 7.27 5.68 9.20
N ALA A 149 8.26 4.81 9.39
CA ALA A 149 8.06 3.51 10.01
C ALA A 149 7.63 3.62 11.49
N VAL A 150 8.21 4.54 12.26
CA VAL A 150 7.77 4.81 13.64
C VAL A 150 6.34 5.34 13.67
N LEU A 151 5.99 6.27 12.78
CA LEU A 151 4.62 6.81 12.68
C LEU A 151 3.61 5.72 12.30
N ALA A 152 3.95 4.89 11.31
CA ALA A 152 3.14 3.74 10.88
C ALA A 152 2.91 2.74 12.01
N LEU A 153 3.96 2.43 12.78
CA LEU A 153 3.88 1.56 13.94
C LEU A 153 3.01 2.18 15.04
N ALA A 154 3.15 3.48 15.32
CA ALA A 154 2.32 4.18 16.31
C ALA A 154 0.82 4.15 15.94
N PHE A 155 0.47 4.45 14.68
CA PHE A 155 -0.91 4.34 14.20
C PHE A 155 -1.41 2.89 14.21
N THR A 156 -0.57 1.92 13.86
CA THR A 156 -0.96 0.50 13.92
C THR A 156 -1.25 0.06 15.34
N LEU A 157 -0.39 0.41 16.30
CA LEU A 157 -0.62 0.10 17.71
C LEU A 157 -1.87 0.83 18.23
N TRP A 158 -2.03 2.11 17.93
CA TRP A 158 -3.21 2.87 18.36
C TRP A 158 -4.51 2.32 17.77
N GLY A 159 -4.50 1.92 16.50
CA GLY A 159 -5.63 1.27 15.86
C GLY A 159 -5.90 -0.12 16.44
N ALA A 160 -4.86 -0.90 16.73
CA ALA A 160 -4.97 -2.22 17.36
C ALA A 160 -5.61 -2.16 18.76
N LEU A 161 -5.54 -1.04 19.48
CA LEU A 161 -6.24 -0.89 20.76
C LEU A 161 -7.78 -0.97 20.62
N ALA A 162 -8.35 -0.62 19.45
CA ALA A 162 -9.79 -0.75 19.17
C ALA A 162 -10.23 -2.20 18.90
N ILE A 163 -9.32 -3.16 18.91
CA ILE A 163 -9.68 -4.56 18.73
C ILE A 163 -10.64 -4.97 19.87
N PRO A 164 -11.76 -5.65 19.56
CA PRO A 164 -12.77 -5.99 20.56
C PRO A 164 -12.24 -6.69 21.83
N TYR A 165 -11.13 -7.44 21.73
CA TYR A 165 -10.48 -8.10 22.87
C TYR A 165 -9.76 -7.16 23.82
N ILE A 166 -9.20 -6.06 23.30
CA ILE A 166 -8.56 -5.03 24.13
C ILE A 166 -9.62 -4.04 24.64
N GLY A 167 -10.66 -3.79 23.83
CA GLY A 167 -11.83 -3.00 24.23
C GLY A 167 -11.49 -1.56 24.60
N PHE A 168 -10.37 -1.02 24.11
CA PHE A 168 -9.96 0.33 24.48
C PHE A 168 -10.83 1.36 23.73
N PRO A 169 -11.56 2.24 24.44
CA PRO A 169 -12.53 3.12 23.81
C PRO A 169 -11.89 4.31 23.08
N TYR A 170 -10.59 4.57 23.26
CA TYR A 170 -9.89 5.73 22.70
C TYR A 170 -8.93 5.36 21.57
N SER A 171 -9.49 4.95 20.43
CA SER A 171 -8.74 4.71 19.20
C SER A 171 -9.44 5.30 17.99
N TYR A 172 -8.69 5.61 16.93
CA TYR A 172 -9.26 6.14 15.69
C TYR A 172 -10.17 5.15 14.94
N LEU A 173 -10.17 3.87 15.36
CA LEU A 173 -11.06 2.81 14.86
C LEU A 173 -12.13 2.40 15.89
N SER A 174 -12.19 3.04 17.06
CA SER A 174 -13.10 2.68 18.15
C SER A 174 -14.59 2.83 17.80
N ALA A 175 -14.92 3.75 16.91
CA ALA A 175 -16.29 3.88 16.39
C ALA A 175 -16.73 2.63 15.62
N LEU A 176 -15.79 1.91 14.98
CA LEU A 176 -16.08 0.66 14.30
C LEU A 176 -16.27 -0.49 15.31
N SER A 177 -15.57 -0.45 16.45
CA SER A 177 -15.62 -1.49 17.48
C SER A 177 -16.82 -1.38 18.43
N GLY A 178 -17.73 -0.43 18.21
CA GLY A 178 -18.95 -0.23 19.00
C GLY A 178 -18.91 0.94 19.99
N HIS A 179 -17.77 1.62 20.17
CA HIS A 179 -17.66 2.79 21.05
C HIS A 179 -17.88 4.10 20.29
N LEU A 180 -19.12 4.32 19.85
CA LEU A 180 -19.47 5.41 18.93
C LEU A 180 -19.19 6.81 19.47
N LEU A 181 -19.68 7.14 20.66
CA LEU A 181 -19.52 8.49 21.24
C LEU A 181 -18.05 8.81 21.54
N TYR A 182 -17.35 7.92 22.26
CA TYR A 182 -15.94 8.10 22.60
C TYR A 182 -15.05 8.17 21.36
N GLY A 183 -15.31 7.30 20.38
CA GLY A 183 -14.60 7.32 19.11
C GLY A 183 -14.82 8.61 18.33
N THR A 184 -16.06 9.11 18.28
CA THR A 184 -16.38 10.38 17.60
C THR A 184 -15.65 11.56 18.23
N VAL A 185 -15.71 11.70 19.56
CA VAL A 185 -15.06 12.80 20.28
C VAL A 185 -13.55 12.77 20.06
N LEU A 186 -12.93 11.60 20.17
CA LEU A 186 -11.49 11.43 19.92
C LEU A 186 -11.13 11.75 18.46
N MET A 187 -11.93 11.28 17.50
CA MET A 187 -11.71 11.55 16.08
C MET A 187 -11.79 13.04 15.76
N VAL A 188 -12.74 13.76 16.35
CA VAL A 188 -12.81 15.21 16.25
C VAL A 188 -11.57 15.86 16.87
N ALA A 189 -11.22 15.46 18.09
CA ALA A 189 -10.10 16.01 18.84
C ALA A 189 -8.74 15.80 18.15
N VAL A 190 -8.55 14.71 17.40
CA VAL A 190 -7.29 14.43 16.69
C VAL A 190 -7.34 14.91 15.23
N SER A 191 -8.47 14.75 14.55
CA SER A 191 -8.59 15.13 13.14
C SER A 191 -8.50 16.64 12.95
N ILE A 192 -9.13 17.45 13.80
CA ILE A 192 -9.08 18.93 13.66
C ILE A 192 -7.64 19.47 13.76
N PRO A 193 -6.86 19.19 14.83
CA PRO A 193 -5.48 19.66 14.91
C PRO A 193 -4.61 19.10 13.79
N MET A 194 -4.77 17.83 13.41
CA MET A 194 -3.95 17.25 12.33
C MET A 194 -4.26 17.87 10.97
N ASN A 195 -5.53 18.15 10.66
CA ASN A 195 -5.89 18.88 9.44
C ASN A 195 -5.34 20.31 9.47
N PHE A 196 -5.38 20.99 10.62
CA PHE A 196 -4.77 22.31 10.78
C PHE A 196 -3.25 22.26 10.54
N PHE A 197 -2.54 21.30 11.15
CA PHE A 197 -1.10 21.11 10.92
C PHE A 197 -0.79 20.74 9.47
N ALA A 198 -1.60 19.90 8.83
CA ALA A 198 -1.42 19.54 7.43
C ALA A 198 -1.61 20.75 6.50
N LEU A 199 -2.64 21.58 6.74
CA LEU A 199 -2.86 22.82 5.98
C LEU A 199 -1.74 23.82 6.18
N ARG A 200 -1.29 24.04 7.42
CA ARG A 200 -0.14 24.90 7.73
C ARG A 200 1.13 24.37 7.06
N ARG A 201 1.33 23.06 7.06
CA ARG A 201 2.47 22.43 6.39
C ARG A 201 2.45 22.67 4.88
N VAL A 202 1.29 22.60 4.23
CA VAL A 202 1.13 22.89 2.80
C VAL A 202 1.32 24.38 2.50
N TYR A 203 0.90 25.25 3.41
CA TYR A 203 1.12 26.71 3.33
C TYR A 203 2.60 27.08 3.45
N ASP A 204 3.33 26.40 4.34
CA ASP A 204 4.76 26.62 4.62
C ASP A 204 5.68 25.88 3.63
N VAL A 205 5.14 25.14 2.65
CA VAL A 205 5.95 24.62 1.53
C VAL A 205 6.31 25.79 0.61
N GLU A 206 7.23 26.62 1.08
CA GLU A 206 7.93 27.59 0.24
C GLU A 206 8.85 26.86 -0.74
N LEU A 207 9.23 27.56 -1.81
CA LEU A 207 10.16 27.17 -2.89
C LEU A 207 11.51 26.52 -2.45
N GLY A 208 11.76 26.36 -1.15
CA GLY A 208 12.96 25.79 -0.53
C GLY A 208 13.24 24.30 -0.79
N THR A 209 12.35 23.55 -1.45
CA THR A 209 12.72 22.25 -2.04
C THR A 209 13.60 22.37 -3.29
N ALA A 210 14.01 23.59 -3.67
CA ALA A 210 15.06 23.82 -4.67
C ALA A 210 16.47 23.40 -4.20
N LYS A 211 16.66 23.05 -2.92
CA LYS A 211 17.99 22.70 -2.37
C LYS A 211 18.27 21.20 -2.20
N ASN A 212 17.25 20.33 -2.29
CA ASN A 212 17.46 18.87 -2.20
C ASN A 212 17.76 18.19 -3.55
N THR A 213 17.65 18.95 -4.66
CA THR A 213 17.88 18.48 -6.02
C THR A 213 19.35 18.21 -6.36
N LEU A 214 20.31 18.58 -5.52
CA LEU A 214 21.75 18.45 -5.83
C LEU A 214 22.49 17.35 -5.07
N THR A 215 21.91 16.74 -4.02
CA THR A 215 22.70 15.89 -3.10
C THR A 215 22.22 14.46 -2.92
N SER A 216 21.21 14.00 -3.67
CA SER A 216 20.72 12.64 -3.56
C SER A 216 20.68 11.90 -4.90
N SER A 217 21.81 11.87 -5.61
CA SER A 217 22.09 10.68 -6.42
C SER A 217 22.18 9.51 -5.43
N ALA A 218 21.14 8.68 -5.40
CA ALA A 218 21.19 7.41 -4.67
C ALA A 218 22.17 6.47 -5.39
N GLU A 219 23.46 6.80 -5.38
CA GLU A 219 24.50 5.86 -5.71
C GLU A 219 24.38 4.71 -4.72
N MET A 220 24.14 3.51 -5.25
CA MET A 220 24.23 2.29 -4.45
C MET A 220 25.61 2.24 -3.81
N LYS A 221 25.68 2.51 -2.50
CA LYS A 221 26.87 2.26 -1.69
C LYS A 221 27.15 0.76 -1.67
N GLY A 222 28.03 0.33 -2.57
CA GLY A 222 28.50 -1.05 -2.65
C GLY A 222 28.74 -1.47 -4.09
N LYS A 223 29.97 -1.26 -4.58
CA LYS A 223 30.43 -1.87 -5.83
C LYS A 223 30.30 -3.39 -5.70
N SER A 224 29.51 -4.03 -6.56
CA SER A 224 29.64 -5.47 -6.82
C SER A 224 29.94 -5.73 -8.30
N THR A 225 30.94 -5.04 -8.84
CA THR A 225 31.59 -5.49 -10.07
C THR A 225 32.43 -6.71 -9.73
N ARG A 226 31.85 -7.90 -9.87
CA ARG A 226 32.59 -9.16 -9.88
C ARG A 226 32.62 -9.67 -11.30
N PHE A 227 33.78 -9.61 -11.92
CA PHE A 227 34.04 -10.23 -13.22
C PHE A 227 34.21 -11.75 -13.02
N GLY A 228 33.62 -12.57 -13.90
CA GLY A 228 33.84 -14.03 -13.93
C GLY A 228 32.65 -14.95 -13.61
N SER A 229 31.45 -14.44 -13.27
CA SER A 229 30.24 -15.28 -13.13
C SER A 229 29.38 -15.30 -14.38
N SER A 230 28.71 -16.44 -14.65
CA SER A 230 27.75 -16.53 -15.76
C SER A 230 26.65 -15.46 -15.64
N PRO A 231 26.06 -14.98 -16.75
CA PRO A 231 25.05 -13.92 -16.72
C PRO A 231 23.87 -14.24 -15.81
N SER A 232 23.36 -15.49 -15.81
CA SER A 232 22.28 -15.93 -14.92
C SER A 232 22.65 -15.81 -13.45
N ARG A 233 23.83 -16.31 -13.07
CA ARG A 233 24.30 -16.30 -11.68
C ARG A 233 24.51 -14.89 -11.17
N SER A 234 24.98 -13.98 -12.04
CA SER A 234 25.18 -12.58 -11.72
C SER A 234 23.86 -11.87 -11.43
N ILE A 235 22.84 -12.06 -12.29
CA ILE A 235 21.50 -11.49 -12.11
C ILE A 235 20.86 -12.04 -10.83
N LEU A 236 20.84 -13.37 -10.66
CA LEU A 236 20.27 -14.03 -9.48
C LEU A 236 20.93 -13.54 -8.19
N LYS A 237 22.26 -13.49 -8.15
CA LYS A 237 22.97 -13.06 -6.94
C LYS A 237 22.69 -11.59 -6.62
N TYR A 238 22.70 -10.72 -7.62
CA TYR A 238 22.45 -9.30 -7.42
C TYR A 238 21.05 -9.07 -6.83
N TYR A 239 20.02 -9.63 -7.47
CA TYR A 239 18.64 -9.43 -7.05
C TYR A 239 18.26 -10.17 -5.77
N PHE A 240 18.95 -11.26 -5.42
CA PHE A 240 18.69 -12.01 -4.20
C PHE A 240 19.32 -11.31 -3.00
N THR A 241 20.57 -10.86 -3.15
CA THR A 241 21.35 -10.29 -2.04
C THR A 241 21.00 -8.84 -1.75
N ASN A 242 20.62 -8.06 -2.76
CA ASN A 242 20.28 -6.66 -2.60
C ASN A 242 18.76 -6.47 -2.56
N ILE A 243 18.27 -6.05 -1.41
CA ILE A 243 16.90 -5.61 -1.24
C ILE A 243 16.86 -4.12 -1.55
N ASN A 244 16.19 -3.78 -2.64
CA ASN A 244 15.86 -2.41 -2.96
C ASN A 244 14.45 -2.17 -2.47
N ILE A 245 14.31 -1.41 -1.38
CA ILE A 245 13.02 -0.81 -1.06
C ILE A 245 12.94 0.43 -1.95
N SER A 246 12.14 0.28 -2.99
CA SER A 246 11.91 1.30 -3.99
C SER A 246 10.42 1.50 -4.12
N GLY A 247 9.90 2.47 -3.36
CA GLY A 247 8.50 2.88 -3.53
C GLY A 247 8.39 3.75 -4.78
N ARG A 248 7.75 3.24 -5.85
CA ARG A 248 7.09 4.12 -6.81
C ARG A 248 5.64 4.23 -6.38
N THR A 249 5.31 5.34 -5.75
CA THR A 249 3.98 5.55 -5.20
C THR A 249 3.09 6.15 -6.28
N ASN A 250 2.46 5.30 -7.09
CA ASN A 250 1.40 5.74 -8.02
C ASN A 250 0.03 5.80 -7.33
N MET A 251 -0.04 5.88 -6.00
CA MET A 251 -1.28 6.13 -5.27
C MET A 251 -1.36 7.62 -5.03
N GLY A 252 -2.28 8.31 -5.68
CA GLY A 252 -2.34 9.75 -5.48
C GLY A 252 -1.64 10.60 -6.56
N GLY A 253 -1.51 10.15 -7.82
CA GLY A 253 -1.10 11.03 -8.94
C GLY A 253 0.28 11.71 -8.81
N ASN A 254 1.03 11.40 -7.75
CA ASN A 254 2.30 12.03 -7.38
C ASN A 254 3.28 10.94 -7.02
N VAL A 255 4.40 10.92 -7.74
CA VAL A 255 5.40 9.87 -7.64
C VAL A 255 6.59 10.39 -6.84
N THR A 256 6.71 10.00 -5.58
CA THR A 256 8.01 10.11 -4.88
C THR A 256 8.73 8.80 -4.95
N VAL A 257 10.04 8.90 -5.11
CA VAL A 257 10.88 7.78 -5.44
C VAL A 257 12.04 7.77 -4.46
N THR A 258 11.89 6.98 -3.40
CA THR A 258 13.00 6.70 -2.48
C THR A 258 13.50 5.29 -2.75
N SER A 259 14.74 5.14 -3.21
CA SER A 259 15.43 3.86 -3.19
C SER A 259 16.38 3.79 -2.01
N ARG A 260 16.24 2.73 -1.20
CA ARG A 260 17.27 2.35 -0.24
C ARG A 260 17.58 0.88 -0.42
N GLY A 261 18.83 0.60 -0.78
CA GLY A 261 19.37 -0.74 -0.85
C GLY A 261 19.87 -1.20 0.52
N PHE A 262 19.54 -2.41 0.94
CA PHE A 262 20.22 -3.10 2.04
C PHE A 262 20.42 -4.59 1.71
N LYS A 263 21.35 -5.21 2.43
CA LYS A 263 21.68 -6.63 2.23
C LYS A 263 20.58 -7.52 2.81
N LEU A 264 20.29 -8.63 2.13
CA LEU A 264 19.31 -9.64 2.55
C LEU A 264 19.52 -10.10 4.00
N ARG A 265 20.78 -10.31 4.42
CA ARG A 265 21.11 -10.70 5.81
C ARG A 265 20.50 -9.76 6.86
N ASN A 266 20.55 -8.46 6.63
CA ASN A 266 20.00 -7.49 7.57
C ASN A 266 18.47 -7.53 7.58
N GLY A 267 17.86 -7.74 6.40
CA GLY A 267 16.42 -7.96 6.27
C GLY A 267 15.97 -9.22 7.02
N MET A 268 16.68 -10.33 6.87
CA MET A 268 16.38 -11.59 7.56
C MET A 268 16.51 -11.47 9.09
N LEU A 269 17.53 -10.76 9.59
CA LEU A 269 17.64 -10.49 11.04
C LEU A 269 16.42 -9.72 11.55
N PHE A 270 16.01 -8.68 10.82
CA PHE A 270 14.84 -7.88 11.16
C PHE A 270 13.54 -8.68 11.11
N THR A 271 13.31 -9.47 10.06
CA THR A 271 12.09 -10.30 9.96
C THR A 271 12.07 -11.44 10.95
N THR A 272 13.24 -11.97 11.35
CA THR A 272 13.33 -12.97 12.44
C THR A 272 12.93 -12.36 13.77
N MET A 273 13.42 -11.16 14.11
CA MET A 273 13.00 -10.45 15.32
C MET A 273 11.49 -10.20 15.34
N LEU A 274 10.92 -9.74 14.21
CA LEU A 274 9.48 -9.54 14.10
C LEU A 274 8.67 -10.84 14.18
N ALA A 275 9.19 -11.95 13.63
CA ALA A 275 8.55 -13.26 13.70
C ALA A 275 8.49 -13.79 15.15
N VAL A 276 9.53 -13.53 15.96
CA VAL A 276 9.53 -13.86 17.40
C VAL A 276 8.47 -13.03 18.12
N VAL A 277 8.40 -11.72 17.86
CA VAL A 277 7.35 -10.85 18.45
C VAL A 277 5.95 -11.34 18.03
N TYR A 278 5.77 -11.67 16.76
CA TYR A 278 4.53 -12.24 16.24
C TYR A 278 4.14 -13.55 16.96
N PHE A 279 5.08 -14.47 17.15
CA PHE A 279 4.87 -15.71 17.89
C PHE A 279 4.45 -15.47 19.35
N VAL A 280 5.14 -14.55 20.05
CA VAL A 280 4.84 -14.25 21.45
C VAL A 280 3.46 -13.60 21.60
N ILE A 281 3.11 -12.67 20.72
CA ILE A 281 1.80 -12.00 20.78
C ILE A 281 0.68 -12.97 20.42
N ALA A 282 0.86 -13.78 19.37
CA ALA A 282 -0.15 -14.73 18.92
C ALA A 282 -0.36 -15.91 19.90
N SER A 283 0.67 -16.35 20.61
CA SER A 283 0.56 -17.41 21.63
C SER A 283 -0.10 -16.93 22.92
N ARG A 284 -0.08 -15.63 23.19
CA ARG A 284 -0.71 -15.00 24.37
C ARG A 284 -2.11 -14.46 24.07
N SER A 285 -2.51 -14.34 22.81
CA SER A 285 -3.84 -13.86 22.45
C SER A 285 -4.88 -14.98 22.54
N VAL A 286 -6.01 -14.67 23.18
CA VAL A 286 -7.15 -15.59 23.31
C VAL A 286 -7.81 -15.78 21.93
N PRO A 287 -8.16 -17.01 21.52
CA PRO A 287 -8.91 -17.26 20.30
C PRO A 287 -10.19 -16.44 20.27
N SER A 288 -10.44 -15.80 19.13
CA SER A 288 -11.52 -14.84 18.98
C SER A 288 -12.90 -15.50 19.10
N GLY A 289 -13.68 -15.08 20.10
CA GLY A 289 -15.06 -15.52 20.36
C GLY A 289 -16.02 -15.34 19.18
N GLY A 290 -15.96 -16.29 18.24
CA GLY A 290 -16.81 -16.40 17.05
C GLY A 290 -16.09 -16.69 15.73
N LEU A 291 -14.76 -16.52 15.64
CA LEU A 291 -14.00 -16.76 14.40
C LEU A 291 -13.04 -17.94 14.52
N PRO A 292 -12.91 -18.78 13.47
CA PRO A 292 -12.10 -20.00 13.51
C PRO A 292 -10.58 -19.73 13.42
N VAL A 293 -10.12 -18.49 13.65
CA VAL A 293 -8.71 -18.09 13.48
C VAL A 293 -8.32 -17.04 14.50
N ASN A 294 -7.10 -17.16 15.05
CA ASN A 294 -6.54 -16.13 15.94
C ASN A 294 -6.38 -14.78 15.20
N MET A 295 -6.89 -13.70 15.80
CA MET A 295 -6.91 -12.38 15.16
C MET A 295 -5.53 -11.83 14.81
N VAL A 296 -4.51 -12.14 15.61
CA VAL A 296 -3.12 -11.72 15.35
C VAL A 296 -2.60 -12.41 14.09
N ILE A 297 -2.92 -13.70 13.94
CA ILE A 297 -2.57 -14.50 12.77
C ILE A 297 -3.34 -14.01 11.52
N PHE A 298 -4.63 -13.69 11.67
CA PHE A 298 -5.45 -13.15 10.59
C PHE A 298 -4.87 -11.83 10.04
N LEU A 299 -4.58 -10.87 10.92
CA LEU A 299 -3.98 -9.60 10.55
C LEU A 299 -2.59 -9.80 9.92
N ALA A 300 -1.71 -10.54 10.60
CA ALA A 300 -0.35 -10.78 10.10
C ALA A 300 -0.36 -11.43 8.71
N THR A 301 -1.24 -12.40 8.47
CA THR A 301 -1.36 -13.11 7.19
C THR A 301 -1.74 -12.16 6.05
N GLY A 302 -2.73 -11.29 6.26
CA GLY A 302 -3.12 -10.30 5.26
C GLY A 302 -2.01 -9.27 4.97
N TYR A 303 -1.31 -8.79 6.00
CA TYR A 303 -0.20 -7.85 5.84
C TYR A 303 1.00 -8.48 5.12
N LEU A 304 1.46 -9.65 5.57
CA LEU A 304 2.60 -10.35 4.97
C LEU A 304 2.28 -10.82 3.55
N GLY A 305 1.05 -11.24 3.31
CA GLY A 305 0.53 -11.70 2.01
C GLY A 305 0.61 -10.65 0.90
N VAL A 306 0.49 -9.36 1.24
CA VAL A 306 0.37 -8.27 0.26
C VAL A 306 1.52 -7.27 0.35
N PHE A 307 1.89 -6.82 1.56
CA PHE A 307 2.82 -5.70 1.74
C PHE A 307 4.26 -6.06 1.36
N ALA A 308 4.72 -7.24 1.79
CA ALA A 308 6.05 -7.74 1.48
C ALA A 308 6.27 -7.89 -0.05
N PRO A 309 5.42 -8.61 -0.81
CA PRO A 309 5.62 -8.73 -2.25
C PRO A 309 5.39 -7.41 -3.01
N LEU A 310 4.46 -6.55 -2.57
CA LEU A 310 4.25 -5.24 -3.20
C LEU A 310 5.49 -4.34 -3.08
N ILE A 311 6.06 -4.18 -1.88
CA ILE A 311 7.23 -3.31 -1.69
C ILE A 311 8.46 -3.82 -2.42
N LEU A 312 8.68 -5.14 -2.41
CA LEU A 312 9.90 -5.76 -2.93
C LEU A 312 9.88 -5.93 -4.45
N SER A 313 8.69 -5.93 -5.05
CA SER A 313 8.49 -5.90 -6.52
C SER A 313 8.51 -4.48 -7.08
N MET A 314 8.05 -3.50 -6.30
CA MET A 314 8.06 -2.10 -6.71
C MET A 314 9.50 -1.60 -6.90
N GLY A 315 9.77 -1.07 -8.10
CA GLY A 315 11.00 -0.36 -8.45
C GLY A 315 12.13 -1.17 -9.05
N VAL A 316 11.99 -2.49 -9.24
CA VAL A 316 12.95 -3.27 -10.04
C VAL A 316 13.10 -2.67 -11.44
N ILE A 317 11.98 -2.50 -12.15
CA ILE A 317 11.98 -1.92 -13.51
C ILE A 317 12.17 -0.40 -13.46
N SER A 318 11.61 0.30 -12.48
CA SER A 318 11.57 1.76 -12.53
C SER A 318 12.91 2.44 -12.22
N PHE A 319 13.80 1.79 -11.47
CA PHE A 319 15.12 2.32 -11.09
C PHE A 319 16.27 1.70 -11.88
N GLU A 320 16.06 0.51 -12.43
CA GLU A 320 17.06 -0.09 -13.29
C GLU A 320 17.00 0.52 -14.68
N ARG A 321 18.17 0.74 -15.27
CA ARG A 321 18.30 0.99 -16.71
C ARG A 321 18.07 -0.32 -17.46
N ALA A 322 16.86 -0.87 -17.39
CA ALA A 322 16.55 -2.21 -17.89
C ALA A 322 16.84 -2.35 -19.40
N TRP A 323 16.80 -1.25 -20.15
CA TRP A 323 17.20 -1.21 -21.55
C TRP A 323 18.67 -1.60 -21.77
N LEU A 324 19.61 -1.22 -20.88
CA LEU A 324 21.01 -1.66 -20.97
C LEU A 324 21.11 -3.18 -20.79
N SER A 325 20.34 -3.72 -19.85
CA SER A 325 20.29 -5.17 -19.60
C SER A 325 19.66 -5.93 -20.77
N PHE A 326 18.64 -5.38 -21.43
CA PHE A 326 17.97 -6.00 -22.58
C PHE A 326 18.81 -6.01 -23.85
N VAL A 327 19.77 -5.09 -23.99
CA VAL A 327 20.75 -5.12 -25.08
C VAL A 327 21.81 -6.20 -24.84
N ALA A 328 22.19 -6.43 -23.58
CA ALA A 328 23.21 -7.41 -23.23
C ALA A 328 22.70 -8.87 -23.22
N VAL A 329 21.43 -9.10 -22.90
CA VAL A 329 20.86 -10.45 -22.72
C VAL A 329 19.39 -10.47 -23.16
N PRO A 330 18.87 -11.56 -23.77
CA PRO A 330 17.46 -11.64 -24.15
C PRO A 330 16.51 -11.32 -22.99
N THR A 331 15.52 -10.45 -23.24
CA THR A 331 14.57 -9.95 -22.23
C THR A 331 13.92 -11.07 -21.42
N SER A 332 13.48 -12.14 -22.09
CA SER A 332 12.81 -13.27 -21.43
C SER A 332 13.74 -14.02 -20.47
N PHE A 333 15.01 -14.19 -20.85
CA PHE A 333 16.02 -14.78 -19.98
C PHE A 333 16.32 -13.87 -18.79
N TYR A 334 16.47 -12.57 -19.03
CA TYR A 334 16.73 -11.60 -17.98
C TYR A 334 15.60 -11.57 -16.94
N MET A 335 14.36 -11.34 -17.40
CA MET A 335 13.19 -11.23 -16.53
C MET A 335 12.91 -12.52 -15.77
N ARG A 336 13.10 -13.69 -16.38
CA ARG A 336 12.96 -14.97 -15.67
C ARG A 336 13.91 -15.07 -14.48
N ASN A 337 15.19 -14.71 -14.64
CA ASN A 337 16.16 -14.75 -13.55
C ASN A 337 15.83 -13.70 -12.48
N VAL A 338 15.38 -12.51 -12.87
CA VAL A 338 14.91 -11.48 -11.92
C VAL A 338 13.73 -11.98 -11.09
N LEU A 339 12.73 -12.58 -11.74
CA LEU A 339 11.55 -13.12 -11.09
C LEU A 339 11.93 -14.21 -10.08
N ILE A 340 12.68 -15.22 -10.52
CA ILE A 340 13.14 -16.31 -9.64
C ILE A 340 13.89 -15.73 -8.44
N SER A 341 14.83 -14.83 -8.69
CA SER A 341 15.61 -14.19 -7.64
C SER A 341 14.75 -13.46 -6.62
N LYS A 342 13.73 -12.74 -7.09
CA LYS A 342 12.84 -11.94 -6.25
C LYS A 342 11.88 -12.81 -5.46
N GLN A 343 11.38 -13.90 -6.04
CA GLN A 343 10.59 -14.88 -5.30
C GLN A 343 11.39 -15.51 -4.16
N PHE A 344 12.61 -15.97 -4.44
CA PHE A 344 13.48 -16.51 -3.40
C PHE A 344 13.87 -15.46 -2.36
N GLN A 345 14.04 -14.19 -2.76
CA GLN A 345 14.29 -13.10 -1.83
C GLN A 345 13.10 -12.89 -0.87
N VAL A 346 11.87 -12.85 -1.39
CA VAL A 346 10.65 -12.71 -0.56
C VAL A 346 10.47 -13.93 0.33
N PHE A 347 10.64 -15.13 -0.21
CA PHE A 347 10.59 -16.38 0.57
C PHE A 347 11.62 -16.36 1.71
N ALA A 348 12.88 -16.00 1.45
CA ALA A 348 13.91 -15.94 2.48
C ALA A 348 13.62 -14.89 3.56
N LEU A 349 12.95 -13.79 3.22
CA LEU A 349 12.53 -12.77 4.19
C LEU A 349 11.33 -13.22 5.03
N LEU A 350 10.40 -13.96 4.42
CA LEU A 350 9.17 -14.44 5.07
C LEU A 350 9.34 -15.80 5.76
N SER A 351 10.41 -16.54 5.49
CA SER A 351 10.65 -17.87 6.07
C SER A 351 10.64 -17.88 7.61
N PRO A 352 11.09 -16.84 8.35
CA PRO A 352 10.94 -16.83 9.81
C PRO A 352 9.46 -16.80 10.24
N PHE A 353 8.60 -16.09 9.50
CA PHE A 353 7.15 -16.08 9.76
C PHE A 353 6.50 -17.41 9.38
N THR A 354 6.91 -18.03 8.28
CA THR A 354 6.45 -19.37 7.88
C THR A 354 6.80 -20.40 8.96
N ALA A 355 8.04 -20.39 9.45
CA ALA A 355 8.49 -21.26 10.52
C ALA A 355 7.73 -21.01 11.82
N ALA A 356 7.57 -19.75 12.24
CA ALA A 356 6.79 -19.39 13.42
C ALA A 356 5.33 -19.89 13.31
N SER A 357 4.69 -19.70 12.16
CA SER A 357 3.33 -20.16 11.87
C SER A 357 3.19 -21.69 11.89
N ILE A 358 4.20 -22.44 11.42
CA ILE A 358 4.21 -23.91 11.55
C ILE A 358 4.33 -24.32 13.02
N VAL A 359 5.22 -23.71 13.79
CA VAL A 359 5.36 -24.00 15.23
C VAL A 359 4.07 -23.69 15.98
N MET A 360 3.42 -22.56 15.67
CA MET A 360 2.13 -22.18 16.25
C MET A 360 1.00 -23.15 15.90
N HIS A 361 1.03 -23.75 14.71
CA HIS A 361 0.08 -24.78 14.35
C HIS A 361 0.20 -26.01 15.26
N PHE A 362 1.44 -26.47 15.53
CA PHE A 362 1.68 -27.56 16.48
C PHE A 362 1.37 -27.16 17.93
N TYR A 363 1.42 -25.87 18.26
CA TYR A 363 0.94 -25.33 19.54
C TYR A 363 -0.60 -25.27 19.65
N GLY A 364 -1.33 -25.64 18.58
CA GLY A 364 -2.80 -25.69 18.57
C GLY A 364 -3.48 -24.38 18.16
N LEU A 365 -2.75 -23.39 17.64
CA LEU A 365 -3.35 -22.13 17.19
C LEU A 365 -4.03 -22.29 15.82
N GLN A 366 -5.33 -22.04 15.79
CA GLN A 366 -6.14 -22.13 14.57
C GLN A 366 -5.77 -21.04 13.57
N GLY A 367 -5.72 -21.41 12.28
CA GLY A 367 -5.30 -20.56 11.16
C GLY A 367 -3.79 -20.35 11.03
N ALA A 368 -2.97 -20.88 11.96
CA ALA A 368 -1.51 -20.76 11.88
C ALA A 368 -0.93 -21.47 10.63
N PHE A 369 -1.42 -22.67 10.31
CA PHE A 369 -0.99 -23.38 9.10
C PHE A 369 -1.38 -22.63 7.82
N ASN A 370 -2.57 -22.05 7.77
CA ASN A 370 -3.02 -21.21 6.66
C ASN A 370 -2.04 -20.04 6.42
N SER A 371 -1.62 -19.38 7.49
CA SER A 371 -0.62 -18.31 7.45
C SER A 371 0.74 -18.79 6.92
N ALA A 372 1.15 -20.01 7.26
CA ALA A 372 2.37 -20.61 6.75
C ALA A 372 2.30 -20.81 5.21
N VAL A 373 1.15 -21.30 4.71
CA VAL A 373 0.91 -21.44 3.26
C VAL A 373 0.97 -20.09 2.54
N VAL A 374 0.31 -19.06 3.10
CA VAL A 374 0.31 -17.71 2.50
C VAL A 374 1.71 -17.10 2.50
N SER A 375 2.43 -17.13 3.63
CA SER A 375 3.76 -16.54 3.75
C SER A 375 4.85 -17.30 2.97
N GLY A 376 4.74 -18.63 2.89
CA GLY A 376 5.71 -19.49 2.23
C GLY A 376 5.50 -19.65 0.73
N ILE A 377 4.26 -19.52 0.24
CA ILE A 377 3.93 -19.82 -1.16
C ILE A 377 3.25 -18.63 -1.85
N LEU A 378 2.07 -18.21 -1.38
CA LEU A 378 1.27 -17.18 -2.05
C LEU A 378 2.03 -15.86 -2.18
N ALA A 379 2.61 -15.37 -1.07
CA ALA A 379 3.31 -14.10 -1.04
C ALA A 379 4.55 -14.09 -1.97
N PRO A 380 5.48 -15.05 -1.90
CA PRO A 380 6.58 -15.14 -2.88
C PRO A 380 6.10 -15.22 -4.32
N ALA A 381 5.09 -16.05 -4.62
CA ALA A 381 4.60 -16.24 -5.98
C ALA A 381 3.97 -14.95 -6.56
N SER A 382 3.27 -14.18 -5.73
CA SER A 382 2.59 -12.94 -6.13
C SER A 382 3.53 -11.84 -6.65
N VAL A 383 4.82 -11.89 -6.29
CA VAL A 383 5.86 -10.97 -6.78
C VAL A 383 5.91 -10.92 -8.30
N SER A 384 5.74 -12.07 -8.97
CA SER A 384 5.75 -12.15 -10.43
C SER A 384 4.61 -11.38 -11.06
N ILE A 385 3.43 -11.45 -10.43
CA ILE A 385 2.23 -10.73 -10.88
C ILE A 385 2.46 -9.23 -10.70
N PHE A 386 2.93 -8.78 -9.54
CA PHE A 386 3.19 -7.36 -9.29
C PHE A 386 4.26 -6.80 -10.22
N LEU A 387 5.33 -7.53 -10.48
CA LEU A 387 6.42 -7.09 -11.35
C LEU A 387 5.97 -7.05 -12.82
N TYR A 388 5.19 -8.03 -13.28
CA TYR A 388 4.59 -8.00 -14.61
C TYR A 388 3.63 -6.82 -14.78
N LEU A 389 2.74 -6.59 -13.82
CA LEU A 389 1.85 -5.42 -13.82
C LEU A 389 2.66 -4.13 -13.83
N SER A 390 3.73 -4.06 -13.04
CA SER A 390 4.63 -2.91 -13.05
C SER A 390 5.17 -2.61 -14.45
N THR A 391 5.59 -3.60 -15.25
CA THR A 391 6.04 -3.34 -16.64
C THR A 391 4.98 -2.72 -17.55
N LYS A 392 3.69 -3.03 -17.35
CA LYS A 392 2.60 -2.54 -18.21
C LYS A 392 2.13 -1.14 -17.83
N VAL A 393 2.28 -0.83 -16.55
CA VAL A 393 1.74 0.34 -15.86
C VAL A 393 2.77 1.45 -15.75
N THR A 394 4.01 1.04 -15.52
CA THR A 394 5.05 1.86 -14.92
C THR A 394 6.13 2.13 -15.95
N VAL A 395 5.73 2.73 -17.08
CA VAL A 395 6.56 2.74 -18.28
C VAL A 395 7.58 3.88 -18.34
N VAL A 396 7.73 4.64 -17.25
CA VAL A 396 8.70 5.73 -17.20
C VAL A 396 9.84 5.30 -16.30
N GLN A 397 11.05 5.23 -16.87
CA GLN A 397 12.28 5.11 -16.09
C GLN A 397 12.41 6.35 -15.24
N ILE A 398 12.64 6.19 -13.95
CA ILE A 398 12.73 7.33 -13.05
C ILE A 398 14.10 7.99 -13.28
N LYS A 399 14.09 9.13 -13.99
CA LYS A 399 15.26 10.00 -14.16
C LYS A 399 15.39 11.00 -12.99
N ASP A 400 14.25 11.52 -12.52
CA ASP A 400 14.15 12.42 -11.37
C ASP A 400 13.33 11.76 -10.24
N THR A 401 13.91 11.68 -9.04
CA THR A 401 13.36 10.93 -7.90
C THR A 401 12.19 11.61 -7.20
N GLU A 402 11.93 12.89 -7.45
CA GLU A 402 11.03 13.64 -6.56
C GLU A 402 9.65 13.91 -7.12
N MET A 403 9.46 14.06 -8.45
CA MET A 403 8.15 14.49 -8.99
C MET A 403 7.92 14.07 -10.45
N MET A 404 7.05 13.07 -10.69
CA MET A 404 6.46 12.85 -12.02
C MET A 404 5.02 13.37 -12.08
N PRO A 405 4.64 14.11 -13.14
CA PRO A 405 3.25 14.53 -13.33
C PRO A 405 2.42 13.31 -13.77
N ALA A 406 1.49 12.86 -12.91
CA ALA A 406 0.52 11.85 -13.30
C ALA A 406 -0.90 12.36 -13.05
N ARG A 407 -1.73 12.37 -14.10
CA ARG A 407 -3.18 12.56 -13.95
C ARG A 407 -3.79 11.29 -13.37
N TYR A 408 -4.74 11.47 -12.45
CA TYR A 408 -5.62 10.41 -11.96
C TYR A 408 -6.52 9.93 -13.08
N SER A 409 -6.25 8.70 -13.51
CA SER A 409 -7.00 8.08 -14.60
C SER A 409 -7.66 6.79 -14.12
N ILE A 410 -8.79 6.45 -14.73
CA ILE A 410 -9.43 5.13 -14.54
C ILE A 410 -8.44 3.98 -14.80
N ARG A 411 -7.51 4.20 -15.73
CA ARG A 411 -6.45 3.25 -16.06
C ARG A 411 -5.52 3.00 -14.86
N GLN A 412 -5.29 3.98 -13.98
CA GLN A 412 -4.54 3.77 -12.73
C GLN A 412 -5.34 3.02 -11.67
N MET A 413 -6.66 3.25 -11.59
CA MET A 413 -7.51 2.53 -10.65
C MET A 413 -7.63 1.04 -11.00
N LEU A 414 -7.75 0.72 -12.30
CA LEU A 414 -7.70 -0.65 -12.81
C LEU A 414 -6.39 -1.38 -12.48
N GLN A 415 -5.30 -0.66 -12.20
CA GLN A 415 -4.01 -1.24 -11.85
C GLN A 415 -3.92 -1.62 -10.37
N ILE A 416 -4.77 -1.03 -9.53
CA ILE A 416 -4.87 -1.39 -8.11
C ILE A 416 -5.73 -2.66 -7.95
N MET A 417 -6.62 -2.96 -8.89
CA MET A 417 -7.53 -4.12 -8.83
C MET A 417 -6.83 -5.46 -8.55
N PRO A 418 -5.72 -5.83 -9.21
CA PRO A 418 -5.02 -7.08 -8.88
C PRO A 418 -4.44 -7.09 -7.47
N THR A 419 -4.05 -5.92 -6.94
CA THR A 419 -3.57 -5.78 -5.55
C THR A 419 -4.71 -6.00 -4.57
N LEU A 420 -5.90 -5.46 -4.86
CA LEU A 420 -7.11 -5.69 -4.07
C LEU A 420 -7.57 -7.15 -4.13
N LEU A 421 -7.49 -7.78 -5.30
CA LEU A 421 -7.82 -9.20 -5.45
C LEU A 421 -6.88 -10.08 -4.63
N LEU A 422 -5.57 -9.83 -4.68
CA LEU A 422 -4.60 -10.54 -3.84
C LEU A 422 -4.79 -10.23 -2.35
N PHE A 423 -5.22 -9.02 -1.99
CA PHE A 423 -5.59 -8.67 -0.62
C PHE A 423 -6.77 -9.51 -0.14
N VAL A 424 -7.87 -9.54 -0.89
CA VAL A 424 -9.05 -10.36 -0.56
C VAL A 424 -8.66 -11.84 -0.46
N LEU A 425 -7.88 -12.36 -1.42
CA LEU A 425 -7.41 -13.75 -1.39
C LEU A 425 -6.55 -14.05 -0.16
N ALA A 426 -5.63 -13.16 0.24
CA ALA A 426 -4.78 -13.36 1.42
C ALA A 426 -5.60 -13.45 2.72
N TYR A 427 -6.64 -12.61 2.87
CA TYR A 427 -7.52 -12.66 4.04
C TYR A 427 -8.47 -13.85 4.04
N LEU A 428 -9.04 -14.22 2.88
CA LEU A 428 -9.85 -15.43 2.76
C LEU A 428 -9.01 -16.69 3.03
N SER A 429 -7.76 -16.69 2.56
CA SER A 429 -6.78 -17.76 2.82
C SER A 429 -6.46 -17.88 4.29
N ALA A 430 -6.40 -16.77 5.04
CA ALA A 430 -6.18 -16.83 6.48
C ALA A 430 -7.27 -17.65 7.20
N LEU A 431 -8.52 -17.62 6.70
CA LEU A 431 -9.66 -18.32 7.29
C LEU A 431 -9.78 -19.78 6.85
N LEU A 432 -9.68 -20.02 5.55
CA LEU A 432 -9.98 -21.31 4.95
C LEU A 432 -8.71 -21.90 4.35
N LEU A 433 -8.28 -23.05 4.87
CA LEU A 433 -7.08 -23.74 4.38
C LEU A 433 -7.22 -24.12 2.90
N GLU A 434 -8.40 -24.57 2.49
CA GLU A 434 -8.68 -24.91 1.10
C GLU A 434 -8.47 -23.71 0.17
N VAL A 435 -8.91 -22.53 0.59
CA VAL A 435 -8.68 -21.29 -0.16
C VAL A 435 -7.21 -20.91 -0.15
N ALA A 436 -6.48 -21.12 0.96
CA ALA A 436 -5.05 -20.88 1.02
C ALA A 436 -4.27 -21.76 0.04
N ILE A 437 -4.61 -23.05 -0.03
CA ILE A 437 -3.98 -24.01 -0.95
C ILE A 437 -4.35 -23.68 -2.40
N ALA A 438 -5.64 -23.51 -2.69
CA ALA A 438 -6.13 -23.25 -4.04
C ALA A 438 -5.58 -21.93 -4.60
N SER A 439 -5.65 -20.84 -3.81
CA SER A 439 -5.11 -19.54 -4.23
C SER A 439 -3.59 -19.58 -4.40
N SER A 440 -2.86 -20.27 -3.52
CA SER A 440 -1.41 -20.48 -3.66
C SER A 440 -1.08 -21.24 -4.94
N ALA A 441 -1.80 -22.31 -5.25
CA ALA A 441 -1.61 -23.10 -6.47
C ALA A 441 -1.91 -22.27 -7.73
N ILE A 442 -2.99 -21.50 -7.74
CA ILE A 442 -3.37 -20.62 -8.86
C ILE A 442 -2.29 -19.54 -9.07
N VAL A 443 -1.86 -18.85 -8.00
CA VAL A 443 -0.85 -17.79 -8.09
C VAL A 443 0.51 -18.37 -8.51
N LEU A 444 0.88 -19.56 -8.03
CA LEU A 444 2.07 -20.28 -8.50
C LEU A 444 1.97 -20.63 -9.99
N ALA A 445 0.83 -21.14 -10.47
CA ALA A 445 0.63 -21.47 -11.87
C ALA A 445 0.72 -20.23 -12.76
N ILE A 446 0.09 -19.12 -12.36
CA ILE A 446 0.21 -17.83 -13.05
C ILE A 446 1.66 -17.35 -13.05
N SER A 447 2.36 -17.45 -11.91
CA SER A 447 3.77 -17.11 -11.82
C SER A 447 4.63 -17.95 -12.77
N ALA A 448 4.42 -19.25 -12.83
CA ALA A 448 5.15 -20.14 -13.74
C ALA A 448 4.88 -19.77 -15.20
N LEU A 449 3.62 -19.51 -15.56
CA LEU A 449 3.26 -19.03 -16.90
C LEU A 449 4.00 -17.73 -17.24
N LEU A 450 4.03 -16.76 -16.31
CA LEU A 450 4.77 -15.52 -16.49
C LEU A 450 6.28 -15.78 -16.66
N MET A 451 6.89 -16.70 -15.91
CA MET A 451 8.31 -17.00 -16.01
C MET A 451 8.72 -17.64 -17.34
N PHE A 452 7.86 -18.49 -17.91
CA PHE A 452 8.21 -19.28 -19.10
C PHE A 452 7.68 -18.69 -20.42
N ASN A 453 6.76 -17.72 -20.39
CA ASN A 453 6.23 -17.11 -21.60
C ASN A 453 7.18 -16.06 -22.19
N ARG A 454 8.04 -16.47 -23.13
CA ARG A 454 9.02 -15.60 -23.79
C ARG A 454 8.38 -14.42 -24.53
N LYS A 455 7.33 -14.69 -25.32
CA LYS A 455 6.62 -13.69 -26.14
C LYS A 455 6.04 -12.56 -25.28
N MET A 456 5.59 -12.86 -24.07
CA MET A 456 5.06 -11.84 -23.15
C MET A 456 6.13 -10.83 -22.72
N TRP A 457 7.35 -11.28 -22.42
CA TRP A 457 8.43 -10.38 -22.01
C TRP A 457 8.98 -9.55 -23.16
N GLU A 458 9.12 -10.14 -24.34
CA GLU A 458 9.51 -9.43 -25.56
C GLU A 458 8.52 -8.32 -25.91
N LYS A 459 7.21 -8.62 -25.90
CA LYS A 459 6.14 -7.61 -26.07
C LYS A 459 6.08 -6.59 -24.93
N SER A 460 6.59 -6.93 -23.75
CA SER A 460 6.67 -5.99 -22.63
C SER A 460 7.84 -5.03 -22.85
N ALA A 461 9.01 -5.53 -23.24
CA ALA A 461 10.15 -4.69 -23.59
C ALA A 461 9.86 -3.76 -24.77
N SER A 462 9.21 -4.25 -25.84
CA SER A 462 8.84 -3.39 -26.98
C SER A 462 7.92 -2.25 -26.56
N LYS A 463 6.92 -2.54 -25.71
CA LYS A 463 6.04 -1.52 -25.15
C LYS A 463 6.73 -0.56 -24.21
N LEU A 464 7.78 -1.00 -23.50
CA LEU A 464 8.58 -0.12 -22.66
C LEU A 464 9.34 0.88 -23.54
N THR A 465 10.02 0.41 -24.59
CA THR A 465 10.73 1.29 -25.54
C THR A 465 9.80 2.21 -26.31
N GLU A 466 8.68 1.72 -26.85
CA GLU A 466 7.66 2.53 -27.56
C GLU A 466 7.13 3.71 -26.73
N ARG A 467 7.11 3.56 -25.40
CA ARG A 467 6.61 4.57 -24.47
C ARG A 467 7.72 5.42 -23.84
N GLY A 468 8.94 5.36 -24.38
CA GLY A 468 10.05 6.24 -23.99
C GLY A 468 10.82 5.79 -22.74
N PHE A 469 10.81 4.49 -22.41
CA PHE A 469 11.66 3.92 -21.36
C PHE A 469 13.13 3.85 -21.84
N VAL A 470 13.86 4.97 -21.74
CA VAL A 470 15.31 5.09 -22.04
C VAL A 470 15.98 6.06 -21.08
#